data_AF-A0A938N1T9-F1
#
_entry.id   AF-A0A938N1T9-F1
#
_cell.length_a   1.000
_cell.length_b   1.000
_cell.length_c   1.000
_cell.angle_alpha   90.00
_cell.angle_beta   90.00
_cell.angle_gamma   90.00
#
_symmetry.space_group_name_H-M   'P 1'
#
loop_
_entity.id
_entity.type
_entity.pdbx_description
1 polymer ?
#
loop_
_entity_poly.entity_id
_entity_poly.type
_entity_poly.pdbx_seq_one_letter_code
_entity_poly.pdbx_strand_id
1 'polypeptide(L)'
;MIRNRSDCSWLVVSQSDSILESPHGRVGRPIRAEVAQEPPSARPSPENVAIVKLRALREAKGIALAALAARTGITRGNLARLESRKNATLRTPQRYADGLDCELEINVVSVDVRKKTRRGAEG
;
A
#
# COMPACT_ATOMS: atom_id res chain seq x y z
N MET A 1 -40.57 20.41 31.13
CA MET A 1 -39.17 20.59 30.69
C MET A 1 -38.34 19.46 31.28
N ILE A 2 -37.79 18.58 30.43
CA ILE A 2 -37.02 17.40 30.80
C ILE A 2 -35.53 17.77 30.74
N ARG A 3 -34.75 17.48 31.79
CA ARG A 3 -33.29 17.29 31.69
C ARG A 3 -32.86 16.08 32.52
N ASN A 4 -31.98 15.31 31.91
CA ASN A 4 -31.73 13.89 32.09
C ASN A 4 -30.22 13.67 32.31
N ARG A 5 -29.90 12.61 33.08
CA ARG A 5 -28.60 11.91 33.26
C ARG A 5 -27.47 12.68 33.98
N SER A 6 -27.15 12.32 35.23
CA SER A 6 -26.50 11.09 35.73
C SER A 6 -24.98 11.27 35.81
N ASP A 7 -24.56 11.88 36.92
CA ASP A 7 -23.23 11.77 37.50
C ASP A 7 -23.00 10.32 37.93
N CYS A 8 -22.15 9.60 37.20
CA CYS A 8 -21.67 8.28 37.61
C CYS A 8 -20.22 8.42 38.09
N SER A 9 -20.10 8.29 39.41
CA SER A 9 -18.91 8.01 40.20
C SER A 9 -17.94 7.06 39.50
N TRP A 10 -16.69 7.51 39.31
CA TRP A 10 -15.56 6.67 38.93
C TRP A 10 -15.11 5.86 40.15
N LEU A 11 -15.80 4.76 40.41
CA LEU A 11 -15.36 3.76 41.38
C LEU A 11 -14.19 2.96 40.78
N VAL A 12 -13.07 2.99 41.47
CA VAL A 12 -11.90 2.14 41.24
C VAL A 12 -12.33 0.67 41.36
N VAL A 13 -12.32 -0.06 40.25
CA VAL A 13 -12.38 -1.53 40.25
C VAL A 13 -10.98 -2.07 40.01
N SER A 14 -10.35 -2.43 41.13
CA SER A 14 -9.29 -3.43 41.20
C SER A 14 -9.92 -4.79 40.86
N GLN A 15 -9.48 -5.42 39.77
CA GLN A 15 -9.88 -6.79 39.46
C GLN A 15 -8.76 -7.50 38.69
N SER A 16 -7.92 -8.16 39.47
CA SER A 16 -7.36 -9.49 39.28
C SER A 16 -7.08 -9.99 37.86
N ASP A 17 -5.80 -10.16 37.58
CA ASP A 17 -5.25 -11.18 36.69
C ASP A 17 -6.02 -12.51 36.82
N SER A 18 -6.75 -12.87 35.78
CA SER A 18 -7.34 -14.20 35.60
C SER A 18 -7.51 -14.43 34.11
N ILE A 19 -6.40 -14.81 33.48
CA ILE A 19 -6.36 -15.40 32.16
C ILE A 19 -7.20 -16.68 32.22
N LEU A 20 -8.46 -16.60 31.77
CA LEU A 20 -9.28 -17.78 31.53
C LEU A 20 -8.84 -18.34 30.17
N GLU A 21 -8.02 -19.38 30.20
CA GLU A 21 -7.68 -20.15 29.00
C GLU A 21 -8.96 -20.80 28.43
N SER A 22 -9.30 -20.42 27.20
CA SER A 22 -10.44 -20.98 26.46
C SER A 22 -9.95 -22.20 25.66
N PRO A 23 -10.55 -23.41 25.81
CA PRO A 23 -9.97 -24.65 25.29
C PRO A 23 -10.07 -24.82 23.75
N HIS A 24 -10.73 -23.90 23.04
CA HIS A 24 -10.86 -23.95 21.57
C HIS A 24 -10.57 -22.60 20.88
N GLY A 25 -9.65 -21.81 21.43
CA GLY A 25 -9.09 -20.67 20.72
C GLY A 25 -7.98 -21.12 19.77
N ARG A 26 -8.26 -21.26 18.46
CA ARG A 26 -7.18 -21.30 17.46
C ARG A 26 -6.43 -19.97 17.53
N VAL A 27 -5.32 -19.97 18.25
CA VAL A 27 -4.40 -18.84 18.34
C VAL A 27 -3.94 -18.57 16.91
N GLY A 28 -4.50 -17.53 16.28
CA GLY A 28 -3.95 -17.04 15.04
C GLY A 28 -2.52 -16.63 15.32
N ARG A 29 -1.54 -17.39 14.82
CA ARG A 29 -0.14 -16.97 14.84
C ARG A 29 -0.06 -15.54 14.32
N PRO A 30 0.79 -14.67 14.88
CA PRO A 30 1.00 -13.33 14.34
C PRO A 30 1.75 -13.42 13.00
N ILE A 31 1.06 -13.83 11.94
CA ILE A 31 1.55 -13.89 10.55
C ILE A 31 2.17 -12.54 10.14
N ARG A 32 1.67 -11.44 10.74
CA ARG A 32 2.16 -10.07 10.51
C ARG A 32 3.63 -9.86 10.83
N ALA A 33 4.22 -10.57 11.80
CA ALA A 33 5.61 -10.36 12.20
C ALA A 33 6.60 -11.00 11.21
N GLU A 34 6.26 -12.17 10.66
CA GLU A 34 7.14 -12.92 9.74
C GLU A 34 7.15 -12.30 8.33
N VAL A 35 6.02 -11.81 7.84
CA VAL A 35 5.93 -11.15 6.51
C VAL A 35 6.78 -9.87 6.43
N ALA A 36 7.06 -9.22 7.57
CA ALA A 36 7.88 -8.02 7.62
C ALA A 36 9.37 -8.26 7.37
N GLN A 37 9.84 -9.52 7.44
CA GLN A 37 11.25 -9.89 7.28
C GLN A 37 11.60 -10.42 5.89
N GLU A 38 10.65 -10.46 4.95
CA GLU A 38 11.01 -10.78 3.56
C GLU A 38 11.85 -9.63 2.98
N PRO A 39 13.09 -9.90 2.53
CA PRO A 39 13.90 -8.88 1.89
C PRO A 39 13.11 -8.32 0.69
N PRO A 40 12.96 -6.99 0.57
CA PRO A 40 12.16 -6.42 -0.50
C PRO A 40 12.70 -6.97 -1.83
N SER A 41 11.80 -7.52 -2.65
CA SER A 41 12.10 -7.96 -4.01
C SER A 41 13.10 -6.99 -4.65
N ALA A 42 14.28 -7.51 -5.03
CA ALA A 42 15.37 -6.69 -5.57
C ALA A 42 15.00 -5.98 -6.88
N ARG A 43 13.88 -6.35 -7.51
CA ARG A 43 13.33 -5.66 -8.68
C ARG A 43 12.05 -4.93 -8.27
N PRO A 44 11.92 -3.62 -8.58
CA PRO A 44 10.66 -2.94 -8.41
C PRO A 44 9.64 -3.61 -9.33
N SER A 45 8.44 -3.85 -8.79
CA SER A 45 7.34 -4.38 -9.59
C SER A 45 6.96 -3.37 -10.68
N PRO A 46 6.42 -3.82 -11.83
CA PRO A 46 6.10 -2.92 -12.95
C PRO A 46 5.12 -1.82 -12.55
N GLU A 47 4.21 -2.11 -11.62
CA GLU A 47 3.25 -1.13 -11.08
C GLU A 47 3.97 0.01 -10.37
N ASN A 48 4.99 -0.31 -9.59
CA ASN A 48 5.78 0.69 -8.87
C ASN A 48 6.57 1.58 -9.83
N VAL A 49 7.15 1.00 -10.87
CA VAL A 49 7.86 1.76 -11.90
C VAL A 49 6.88 2.72 -12.61
N ALA A 50 5.68 2.26 -12.95
CA ALA A 50 4.65 3.08 -13.57
C ALA A 50 4.24 4.26 -12.66
N ILE A 51 3.98 4.00 -11.37
CA ILE A 51 3.57 5.04 -10.41
C ILE A 51 4.65 6.10 -10.23
N VAL A 52 5.92 5.70 -10.10
CA VAL A 52 7.04 6.63 -9.96
C VAL A 52 7.15 7.53 -11.19
N LYS A 53 7.02 6.97 -12.40
CA LYS A 53 7.00 7.76 -13.64
C LYS A 53 5.81 8.71 -13.71
N LEU A 54 4.61 8.23 -13.37
CA LEU A 54 3.39 9.06 -13.37
C LEU A 54 3.49 10.22 -12.38
N ARG A 55 4.08 9.99 -11.20
CA ARG A 55 4.36 11.05 -10.23
C ARG A 55 5.30 12.11 -10.81
N ALA A 56 6.41 11.68 -11.42
CA ALA A 56 7.35 12.60 -12.05
C ALA A 56 6.68 13.42 -13.18
N LEU A 57 5.82 12.79 -13.99
CA LEU A 57 5.03 13.48 -15.01
C LEU A 57 4.04 14.47 -14.43
N ARG A 58 3.35 14.12 -13.33
CA ARG A 58 2.46 15.04 -12.61
C ARG A 58 3.21 16.28 -12.15
N GLU A 59 4.36 16.09 -11.51
CA GLU A 59 5.21 17.16 -11.00
C GLU A 59 5.76 18.03 -12.15
N ALA A 60 6.20 17.43 -13.25
CA ALA A 60 6.65 18.14 -14.45
C ALA A 60 5.54 18.99 -15.10
N LYS A 61 4.28 18.52 -15.08
CA LYS A 61 3.11 19.27 -15.55
C LYS A 61 2.63 20.34 -14.55
N GLY A 62 3.25 20.45 -13.36
CA GLY A 62 2.83 21.39 -12.31
C GLY A 62 1.46 21.07 -11.71
N ILE A 63 0.95 19.85 -11.89
CA ILE A 63 -0.38 19.47 -11.44
C ILE A 63 -0.34 19.10 -9.95
N ALA A 64 -1.10 19.84 -9.15
CA ALA A 64 -1.28 19.51 -7.74
C ALA A 64 -2.07 18.20 -7.58
N LEU A 65 -1.77 17.45 -6.53
CA LEU A 65 -2.43 16.17 -6.24
C LEU A 65 -3.96 16.33 -5.99
N ALA A 66 -4.38 17.50 -5.49
CA ALA A 66 -5.79 17.85 -5.35
C ALA A 66 -6.50 18.08 -6.71
N ALA A 67 -5.80 18.68 -7.68
CA ALA A 67 -6.34 18.86 -9.03
C ALA A 67 -6.48 17.52 -9.75
N LEU A 68 -5.49 16.63 -9.60
CA LEU A 68 -5.58 15.27 -10.14
C LEU A 68 -6.72 14.46 -9.51
N ALA A 69 -6.97 14.64 -8.21
CA ALA A 69 -8.10 14.01 -7.53
C ALA A 69 -9.45 14.41 -8.16
N ALA A 70 -9.63 15.70 -8.49
CA ALA A 70 -10.82 16.18 -9.16
C ALA A 70 -10.99 15.60 -10.58
N ARG A 71 -9.89 15.46 -11.33
CA ARG A 71 -9.90 14.92 -12.70
C ARG A 71 -10.18 13.42 -12.76
N THR A 72 -9.58 12.66 -11.85
CA THR A 72 -9.67 11.19 -11.83
C THR A 72 -10.87 10.65 -11.07
N GLY A 73 -11.52 11.48 -10.25
CA GLY A 73 -12.51 11.05 -9.26
C GLY A 73 -11.93 10.15 -8.16
N ILE A 74 -10.60 10.12 -8.00
CA ILE A 74 -9.92 9.37 -6.93
C ILE A 74 -9.68 10.34 -5.76
N THR A 75 -9.96 9.90 -4.54
CA THR A 75 -9.73 10.77 -3.37
C THR A 75 -8.25 11.12 -3.21
N ARG A 76 -7.96 12.34 -2.78
CA ARG A 76 -6.58 12.84 -2.55
C ARG A 76 -5.76 11.91 -1.65
N GLY A 77 -6.37 11.40 -0.58
CA GLY A 77 -5.71 10.48 0.34
C GLY A 77 -5.35 9.14 -0.31
N ASN A 78 -6.18 8.65 -1.23
CA ASN A 78 -5.89 7.42 -1.96
C ASN A 78 -4.78 7.63 -3.00
N LEU A 79 -4.74 8.78 -3.68
CA LEU A 79 -3.63 9.16 -4.56
C LEU A 79 -2.30 9.29 -3.80
N ALA A 80 -2.29 9.92 -2.62
CA ALA A 80 -1.08 10.02 -1.80
C ALA A 80 -0.60 8.65 -1.29
N ARG A 81 -1.54 7.74 -0.97
CA ARG A 81 -1.23 6.35 -0.62
C ARG A 81 -0.69 5.58 -1.83
N LEU A 82 -1.23 5.83 -3.02
CA LEU A 82 -0.74 5.24 -4.26
C LEU A 82 0.71 5.64 -4.54
N GLU A 83 1.04 6.93 -4.39
CA GLU A 83 2.42 7.43 -4.61
C GLU A 83 3.43 6.92 -3.56
N SER A 84 2.97 6.35 -2.44
CA SER A 84 3.82 5.90 -1.32
C SER A 84 3.86 4.39 -1.10
N ARG A 85 2.85 3.64 -1.54
CA ARG A 85 2.72 2.19 -1.29
C ARG A 85 3.19 1.37 -2.49
N LYS A 86 3.73 0.18 -2.19
CA LYS A 86 4.28 -0.75 -3.20
C LYS A 86 3.27 -1.69 -3.87
N ASN A 87 1.99 -1.66 -3.47
CA ASN A 87 0.98 -2.65 -3.85
C ASN A 87 -0.26 -1.99 -4.49
N ALA A 88 -0.10 -1.50 -5.72
CA ALA A 88 -1.22 -1.00 -6.51
C ALA A 88 -1.65 -2.02 -7.55
N THR A 89 -2.94 -2.08 -7.86
CA THR A 89 -3.44 -2.83 -9.03
C THR A 89 -3.20 -2.01 -10.30
N LEU A 90 -2.93 -2.67 -11.44
CA LEU A 90 -2.70 -2.00 -12.73
C LEU A 90 -3.81 -1.04 -13.17
N ARG A 91 -5.05 -1.31 -12.75
CA ARG A 91 -6.20 -0.42 -12.99
C ARG A 91 -6.01 0.98 -12.40
N THR A 92 -5.26 1.10 -11.31
CA THR A 92 -5.11 2.38 -10.60
C THR A 92 -4.10 3.31 -11.29
N PRO A 93 -2.88 2.86 -11.68
CA PRO A 93 -2.00 3.61 -12.56
C PRO A 93 -2.65 4.00 -13.89
N GLN A 94 -3.50 3.13 -14.47
CA GLN A 94 -4.25 3.47 -15.69
C GLN A 94 -5.12 4.72 -15.48
N ARG A 95 -6.00 4.72 -14.46
CA ARG A 95 -6.85 5.88 -14.16
C ARG A 95 -6.06 7.14 -13.84
N TYR A 96 -4.89 6.99 -13.23
CA TYR A 96 -3.98 8.09 -12.96
C TYR A 96 -3.44 8.68 -14.26
N ALA A 97 -3.02 7.83 -15.21
CA ALA A 97 -2.57 8.25 -16.54
C ALA A 97 -3.69 8.95 -17.31
N ASP A 98 -4.90 8.41 -17.29
CA ASP A 98 -6.08 9.04 -17.91
C ASP A 98 -6.31 10.47 -17.36
N GLY A 99 -6.17 10.64 -16.04
CA GLY A 99 -6.28 11.96 -15.40
C GLY A 99 -5.12 12.92 -15.66
N LEU A 100 -4.04 12.44 -16.27
CA LEU A 100 -2.92 13.25 -16.76
C LEU A 100 -2.97 13.46 -18.28
N ASP A 101 -4.00 12.98 -18.98
CA ASP A 101 -4.07 12.92 -20.45
C ASP A 101 -2.87 12.16 -21.03
N CYS A 102 -2.55 11.01 -20.43
CA CYS A 102 -1.48 10.12 -20.86
C CYS A 102 -2.01 8.70 -21.06
N GLU A 103 -1.39 7.96 -21.96
CA GLU A 103 -1.66 6.54 -22.17
C GLU A 103 -0.62 5.69 -21.45
N LEU A 104 -1.07 4.63 -20.77
CA LEU A 104 -0.20 3.68 -20.08
C LEU A 104 -0.05 2.42 -20.95
N GLU A 105 1.14 2.22 -21.49
CA GLU A 105 1.49 1.03 -22.28
C GLU A 105 2.33 0.04 -21.44
N ILE A 106 1.99 -1.25 -21.51
CA ILE A 106 2.72 -2.32 -20.83
C ILE A 106 3.17 -3.36 -21.86
N ASN A 107 4.49 -3.45 -22.05
CA ASN A 107 5.10 -4.41 -22.95
C ASN A 107 5.65 -5.62 -22.18
N VAL A 108 5.25 -6.82 -22.62
CA VAL A 108 5.72 -8.10 -22.07
C VAL A 108 6.78 -8.66 -23.00
N VAL A 109 7.96 -8.93 -22.46
CA VAL A 109 9.08 -9.54 -23.21
C VAL A 109 9.44 -10.89 -22.61
N SER A 110 9.63 -11.90 -23.47
CA SER A 110 10.15 -13.20 -23.05
C SER A 110 11.65 -13.07 -22.75
N VAL A 111 12.04 -13.34 -21.51
CA VAL A 111 13.46 -13.35 -21.11
C VAL A 111 13.97 -14.79 -21.17
N ASP A 112 14.95 -15.05 -22.03
CA ASP A 112 15.65 -16.33 -22.05
C ASP A 112 16.59 -16.42 -20.84
N VAL A 113 16.20 -17.21 -19.84
CA VAL A 113 16.88 -17.30 -18.52
C VAL A 113 18.25 -17.99 -18.64
N ARG A 114 18.58 -18.62 -19.78
CA ARG A 114 19.78 -19.46 -19.92
C ARG A 114 21.13 -18.71 -19.94
N LYS A 115 21.16 -17.37 -20.01
CA LYS A 115 22.42 -16.61 -20.20
C LYS A 115 23.12 -16.12 -18.93
N LYS A 116 22.67 -16.47 -17.71
CA LYS A 116 23.24 -15.86 -16.49
C LYS A 116 24.51 -16.53 -15.92
N THR A 117 24.92 -17.71 -16.38
CA THR A 117 26.02 -18.47 -15.74
C THR A 117 27.45 -18.20 -16.25
N ARG A 118 27.68 -17.35 -17.26
CA ARG A 118 29.04 -17.18 -17.85
C ARG A 118 29.72 -15.82 -17.69
N ARG A 119 29.34 -14.97 -16.73
CA ARG A 119 29.99 -13.66 -16.52
C ARG A 119 30.66 -13.48 -15.14
N GLY A 120 31.03 -14.58 -14.47
CA GLY A 120 31.65 -14.53 -13.14
C GLY A 120 32.82 -15.47 -12.93
N ALA A 121 33.45 -15.99 -14.00
CA ALA A 121 34.58 -16.91 -13.90
C ALA A 121 35.75 -16.44 -14.77
N GLU A 122 36.16 -15.19 -14.62
CA GLU A 122 37.52 -14.73 -14.98
C GLU A 122 37.93 -13.72 -13.89
N GLY A 123 38.92 -14.13 -13.09
CA GLY A 123 39.41 -13.46 -11.89
C GLY A 123 40.21 -14.43 -11.04
#